data_AF-C8WIM5-F1
#
_entry.id   AF-C8WIM5-F1
#
_cell.length_a   1.000
_cell.length_b   1.000
_cell.length_c   1.000
_cell.angle_alpha   90.00
_cell.angle_beta   90.00
_cell.angle_gamma   90.00
#
_symmetry.space_group_name_H-M   'P 1'
#
loop_
_entity.id
_entity.type
_entity.pdbx_description
1 polymer ?
#
loop_
_entity_poly.entity_id
_entity_poly.type
_entity_poly.pdbx_seq_one_letter_code
_entity_poly.pdbx_strand_id
1 'polypeptide(L)'
;MDNQIEKADHQDETADENVEPFDYTHVHAVARIALYDDLRSAPRVTEIHPAPTAEFIESLASKIYEQAKNAGGTIPYTVIREVSENFIHARFAEATVSILDEGNTIRFADQGPGIPYKDQAQIPGFTSAVEPMKHYIRGVGSGLPIVKEYLDFSHGTITIEDNLGTGAVVTISLRAGEATDMPPVDQSSALHPASAQPSAMEPAYPMHEAPQQLQQQIPPQQPMQQPAYPAQYGYANPPYPQEAAPARPPYGYEPEPQYAPPRYAQNPYAAGAPYYPQHGAPAHRAQGMDMQAQHAMAPLIPPLSQRERDFLPIFLSEGALGVTDLSRLTGVPQSSTYVALSKLEEAGLIEKTVGQKRILTDLGYHVANSL
;
A
#
# COMPACT_ATOMS: atom_id res chain seq x y z
N MET A 1 15.75 -38.79 42.88
CA MET A 1 14.87 -38.88 41.69
C MET A 1 14.93 -37.51 41.01
N ASP A 2 16.08 -36.99 40.59
CA ASP A 2 17.04 -37.51 39.61
C ASP A 2 16.42 -37.88 38.27
N ASN A 3 16.75 -37.04 37.28
CA ASN A 3 16.96 -37.31 35.87
C ASN A 3 15.91 -38.12 35.09
N GLN A 4 15.26 -37.43 34.14
CA GLN A 4 15.31 -37.82 32.72
C GLN A 4 14.75 -36.70 31.82
N ILE A 5 15.63 -35.81 31.40
CA ILE A 5 15.55 -35.14 30.09
C ILE A 5 16.52 -35.91 29.21
N GLU A 6 16.03 -36.76 28.32
CA GLU A 6 16.82 -37.31 27.22
C GLU A 6 16.01 -37.25 25.92
N LYS A 7 16.43 -36.30 25.09
CA LYS A 7 16.67 -36.42 23.65
C LYS A 7 15.65 -37.25 22.85
N ALA A 8 14.71 -36.55 22.24
CA ALA A 8 14.15 -36.99 20.96
C ALA A 8 15.11 -36.51 19.85
N ASP A 9 15.77 -37.47 19.22
CA ASP A 9 16.56 -37.32 18.01
C ASP A 9 15.69 -36.72 16.88
N HIS A 10 15.94 -35.46 16.54
CA HIS A 10 15.68 -35.01 15.17
C HIS A 10 16.93 -35.32 14.37
N GLN A 11 16.79 -36.34 13.52
CA GLN A 11 17.73 -36.64 12.45
C GLN A 11 17.92 -35.39 11.62
N ASP A 12 19.16 -34.89 11.59
CA ASP A 12 19.69 -33.98 10.59
C ASP A 12 19.50 -34.61 9.20
N GLU A 13 18.39 -34.28 8.55
CA GLU A 13 18.32 -34.33 7.09
C GLU A 13 19.19 -33.18 6.56
N THR A 14 20.47 -33.51 6.38
CA THR A 14 21.43 -32.87 5.47
C THR A 14 21.11 -31.42 5.12
N ALA A 15 21.58 -30.51 5.98
CA ALA A 15 21.77 -29.12 5.64
C ALA A 15 22.55 -29.03 4.33
N ASP A 16 21.95 -28.37 3.33
CA ASP A 16 22.61 -27.96 2.10
C ASP A 16 23.61 -26.84 2.46
N GLU A 17 24.78 -27.22 2.99
CA GLU A 17 25.84 -26.34 3.51
C GLU A 17 26.61 -25.59 2.40
N ASN A 18 25.94 -25.15 1.32
CA ASN A 18 26.53 -24.29 0.29
C ASN A 18 25.53 -23.28 -0.31
N VAL A 19 24.48 -22.91 0.42
CA VAL A 19 23.65 -21.78 0.00
C VAL A 19 24.27 -20.49 0.53
N GLU A 20 24.98 -19.78 -0.35
CA GLU A 20 25.37 -18.38 -0.11
C GLU A 20 24.17 -17.61 0.49
N PRO A 21 24.36 -16.87 1.60
CA PRO A 21 23.27 -16.13 2.22
C PRO A 21 22.65 -15.17 1.20
N PHE A 22 21.33 -15.25 1.02
CA PHE A 22 20.65 -14.40 0.05
C PHE A 22 20.80 -12.92 0.44
N ASP A 23 21.22 -12.11 -0.51
CA ASP A 23 21.37 -10.67 -0.34
C ASP A 23 20.01 -9.96 -0.46
N TYR A 24 19.51 -9.45 0.66
CA TYR A 24 18.26 -8.69 0.72
C TYR A 24 18.46 -7.18 0.51
N THR A 25 19.66 -6.70 0.18
CA THR A 25 19.91 -5.26 0.00
C THR A 25 19.28 -4.70 -1.27
N HIS A 26 19.13 -5.53 -2.30
CA HIS A 26 18.64 -5.13 -3.60
C HIS A 26 17.66 -6.15 -4.19
N VAL A 27 16.59 -5.66 -4.80
CA VAL A 27 15.66 -6.48 -5.56
C VAL A 27 16.05 -6.44 -7.02
N HIS A 28 16.40 -7.59 -7.59
CA HIS A 28 16.77 -7.73 -9.00
C HIS A 28 15.60 -8.13 -9.89
N ALA A 29 14.45 -8.49 -9.31
CA ALA A 29 13.24 -8.86 -10.02
C ALA A 29 12.43 -7.63 -10.45
N VAL A 30 11.57 -7.81 -11.45
CA VAL A 30 10.54 -6.85 -11.84
C VAL A 30 9.21 -7.32 -11.23
N ALA A 31 8.53 -6.44 -10.50
CA ALA A 31 7.15 -6.69 -10.08
C ALA A 31 6.16 -6.10 -11.08
N ARG A 32 5.00 -6.74 -11.26
CA ARG A 32 3.97 -6.30 -12.22
C ARG A 32 2.66 -6.01 -11.51
N ILE A 33 2.09 -4.83 -11.76
CA ILE A 33 0.79 -4.42 -11.26
C ILE A 33 -0.18 -4.38 -12.43
N ALA A 34 -1.19 -5.25 -12.43
CA ALA A 34 -2.24 -5.34 -13.43
C ALA A 34 -3.52 -4.69 -12.88
N LEU A 35 -3.94 -3.56 -13.45
CA LEU A 35 -5.21 -2.91 -13.16
C LEU A 35 -6.28 -3.39 -14.15
N TYR A 36 -7.35 -3.97 -13.62
CA TYR A 36 -8.50 -4.45 -14.39
C TYR A 36 -9.63 -3.44 -14.33
N ASP A 37 -9.95 -2.83 -15.48
CA ASP A 37 -11.14 -2.00 -15.63
C ASP A 37 -12.41 -2.88 -15.84
N ASP A 38 -12.26 -3.95 -16.63
CA ASP A 38 -13.25 -5.02 -16.86
C ASP A 38 -12.49 -6.34 -17.10
N LEU A 39 -13.00 -7.45 -16.57
CA LEU A 39 -12.41 -8.79 -16.71
C LEU A 39 -12.39 -9.30 -18.15
N ARG A 40 -13.14 -8.68 -19.06
CA ARG A 40 -13.18 -9.04 -20.48
C ARG A 40 -12.11 -8.33 -21.31
N SER A 41 -11.45 -7.32 -20.76
CA SER A 41 -10.43 -6.54 -21.44
C SER A 41 -9.04 -6.87 -20.89
N ALA A 42 -8.01 -6.64 -21.71
CA ALA A 42 -6.63 -6.77 -21.25
C ALA A 42 -6.36 -5.73 -20.13
N PRO A 43 -5.71 -6.13 -19.02
CA PRO A 43 -5.42 -5.22 -17.93
C PRO A 43 -4.34 -4.21 -18.32
N ARG A 44 -4.35 -3.06 -17.66
CA ARG A 44 -3.28 -2.08 -17.74
C ARG A 44 -2.15 -2.53 -16.83
N VAL A 45 -1.00 -2.84 -17.41
CA VAL A 45 0.17 -3.34 -16.66
C VAL A 45 1.16 -2.21 -16.39
N THR A 46 1.55 -2.05 -15.13
CA THR A 46 2.64 -1.18 -14.68
C THR A 46 3.75 -2.03 -14.08
N GLU A 47 5.00 -1.79 -14.46
CA GLU A 47 6.15 -2.50 -13.92
C GLU A 47 6.84 -1.68 -12.82
N ILE A 48 7.31 -2.38 -11.78
CA ILE A 48 8.22 -1.85 -10.77
C ILE A 48 9.59 -2.45 -11.05
N HIS A 49 10.53 -1.60 -11.43
CA HIS A 49 11.87 -2.00 -11.81
C HIS A 49 12.76 -2.32 -10.60
N PRO A 50 13.84 -3.10 -10.80
CA PRO A 50 14.85 -3.38 -9.78
C PRO A 50 15.32 -2.12 -9.04
N ALA A 51 15.39 -2.21 -7.71
CA ALA A 51 15.75 -1.12 -6.82
C ALA A 51 16.25 -1.66 -5.47
N PRO A 52 16.90 -0.83 -4.62
CA PRO A 52 17.17 -1.18 -3.23
C PRO A 52 15.88 -1.64 -2.52
N THR A 53 15.95 -2.68 -1.70
CA THR A 53 14.75 -3.39 -1.21
C THR A 53 13.73 -2.49 -0.51
N ALA A 54 14.19 -1.57 0.32
CA ALA A 54 13.29 -0.62 0.98
C ALA A 54 12.58 0.31 -0.02
N GLU A 55 13.30 0.81 -1.04
CA GLU A 55 12.73 1.64 -2.10
C GLU A 55 11.81 0.84 -3.01
N PHE A 56 12.12 -0.43 -3.28
CA PHE A 56 11.30 -1.32 -4.09
C PHE A 56 9.94 -1.59 -3.43
N ILE A 57 9.95 -1.96 -2.14
CA ILE A 57 8.72 -2.17 -1.35
C ILE A 57 7.89 -0.88 -1.31
N GLU A 58 8.53 0.26 -1.05
CA GLU A 58 7.87 1.57 -1.01
C GLU A 58 7.21 1.92 -2.36
N SER A 59 7.96 1.76 -3.45
CA SER A 59 7.51 2.06 -4.80
C SER A 59 6.35 1.14 -5.21
N LEU A 60 6.45 -0.16 -4.90
CA LEU A 60 5.41 -1.14 -5.15
C LEU A 60 4.12 -0.78 -4.39
N ALA A 61 4.20 -0.62 -3.06
CA ALA A 61 3.05 -0.32 -2.22
C ALA A 61 2.39 1.03 -2.61
N SER A 62 3.20 2.06 -2.85
CA SER A 62 2.72 3.37 -3.30
C SER A 62 2.01 3.28 -4.64
N LYS A 63 2.57 2.56 -5.62
CA LYS A 63 1.99 2.44 -6.96
C LYS A 63 0.69 1.63 -6.95
N ILE A 64 0.60 0.58 -6.13
CA ILE A 64 -0.62 -0.19 -5.93
C ILE A 64 -1.70 0.71 -5.31
N TYR A 65 -1.36 1.42 -4.24
CA TYR A 65 -2.30 2.31 -3.55
C TYR A 65 -2.81 3.43 -4.48
N GLU A 66 -1.93 4.10 -5.21
CA GLU A 66 -2.34 5.12 -6.20
C GLU A 66 -3.32 4.58 -7.23
N GLN A 67 -3.02 3.41 -7.82
CA GLN A 67 -3.87 2.81 -8.83
C GLN A 67 -5.21 2.35 -8.26
N ALA A 68 -5.20 1.66 -7.11
CA ALA A 68 -6.41 1.25 -6.43
C ALA A 68 -7.27 2.47 -6.05
N LYS A 69 -6.66 3.52 -5.49
CA LYS A 69 -7.37 4.73 -5.10
C LYS A 69 -7.96 5.48 -6.29
N ASN A 70 -7.21 5.61 -7.37
CA ASN A 70 -7.68 6.24 -8.61
C ASN A 70 -8.81 5.45 -9.27
N ALA A 71 -8.86 4.13 -9.07
CA ALA A 71 -9.93 3.27 -9.54
C ALA A 71 -11.22 3.35 -8.68
N GLY A 72 -11.18 4.01 -7.51
CA GLY A 72 -12.31 4.10 -6.57
C GLY A 72 -12.09 3.37 -5.24
N GLY A 73 -10.94 2.73 -5.06
CA GLY A 73 -10.63 1.84 -3.95
C GLY A 73 -10.58 2.57 -2.60
N THR A 74 -10.93 1.82 -1.55
CA THR A 74 -10.95 2.31 -0.17
C THR A 74 -9.96 1.61 0.76
N ILE A 75 -9.22 0.61 0.26
CA ILE A 75 -8.21 -0.13 1.02
C ILE A 75 -7.08 0.84 1.45
N PRO A 76 -6.74 0.94 2.75
CA PRO A 76 -5.69 1.83 3.23
C PRO A 76 -4.31 1.44 2.73
N TYR A 77 -3.45 2.45 2.57
CA TYR A 77 -2.04 2.25 2.21
C TYR A 77 -1.33 1.28 3.18
N THR A 78 -1.58 1.39 4.49
CA THR A 78 -0.96 0.49 5.48
C THR A 78 -1.26 -0.96 5.18
N VAL A 79 -2.50 -1.31 4.86
CA VAL A 79 -2.90 -2.68 4.53
C VAL A 79 -2.17 -3.18 3.28
N ILE A 80 -2.13 -2.36 2.23
CA ILE A 80 -1.43 -2.68 0.98
C ILE A 80 0.06 -2.88 1.22
N ARG A 81 0.67 -2.02 2.04
CA ARG A 81 2.09 -2.09 2.39
C ARG A 81 2.41 -3.37 3.15
N GLU A 82 1.66 -3.71 4.20
CA GLU A 82 1.89 -4.92 4.99
C GLU A 82 1.85 -6.17 4.11
N VAL A 83 0.90 -6.26 3.16
CA VAL A 83 0.85 -7.40 2.24
C VAL A 83 1.98 -7.36 1.20
N SER A 84 2.40 -6.17 0.76
CA SER A 84 3.52 -6.00 -0.17
C SER A 84 4.87 -6.39 0.46
N GLU A 85 5.06 -6.14 1.75
CA GLU A 85 6.26 -6.53 2.50
C GLU A 85 6.43 -8.07 2.51
N ASN A 86 5.35 -8.84 2.40
CA ASN A 86 5.42 -10.30 2.37
C ASN A 86 6.19 -10.86 1.16
N PHE A 87 6.31 -10.10 0.05
CA PHE A 87 7.10 -10.53 -1.10
C PHE A 87 8.58 -10.75 -0.78
N ILE A 88 9.09 -10.17 0.32
CA ILE A 88 10.47 -10.40 0.75
C ILE A 88 10.71 -11.89 1.08
N HIS A 89 9.71 -12.60 1.61
CA HIS A 89 9.80 -14.03 1.90
C HIS A 89 9.94 -14.86 0.62
N ALA A 90 9.32 -14.39 -0.46
CA ALA A 90 9.44 -14.96 -1.79
C ALA A 90 10.65 -14.45 -2.58
N ARG A 91 11.52 -13.63 -1.96
CA ARG A 91 12.64 -12.94 -2.65
C ARG A 91 12.16 -12.17 -3.88
N PHE A 92 10.91 -11.70 -3.87
CA PHE A 92 10.24 -11.04 -4.98
C PHE A 92 10.15 -11.87 -6.27
N ALA A 93 10.25 -13.20 -6.18
CA ALA A 93 10.15 -14.10 -7.32
C ALA A 93 8.78 -13.99 -8.02
N GLU A 94 8.78 -13.45 -9.25
CA GLU A 94 7.59 -13.22 -10.08
C GLU A 94 6.43 -12.50 -9.35
N ALA A 95 6.77 -11.51 -8.52
CA ALA A 95 5.79 -10.73 -7.77
C ALA A 95 4.78 -10.04 -8.71
N THR A 96 3.52 -10.45 -8.63
CA THR A 96 2.42 -9.97 -9.46
C THR A 96 1.28 -9.50 -8.58
N VAL A 97 0.75 -8.30 -8.87
CA VAL A 97 -0.38 -7.72 -8.14
C VAL A 97 -1.51 -7.44 -9.13
N SER A 98 -2.71 -7.94 -8.83
CA SER A 98 -3.92 -7.65 -9.60
C SER A 98 -4.81 -6.70 -8.79
N ILE A 99 -5.20 -5.57 -9.36
CA ILE A 99 -6.17 -4.63 -8.80
C ILE A 99 -7.48 -4.83 -9.55
N LEU A 100 -8.51 -5.25 -8.84
CA LEU A 100 -9.83 -5.55 -9.36
C LEU A 100 -10.87 -4.68 -8.66
N ASP A 101 -12.12 -4.78 -9.10
CA ASP A 101 -13.26 -4.34 -8.30
C ASP A 101 -13.22 -2.86 -7.92
N GLU A 102 -12.86 -2.01 -8.89
CA GLU A 102 -12.71 -0.57 -8.68
C GLU A 102 -11.68 -0.26 -7.57
N GLY A 103 -10.65 -1.11 -7.42
CA GLY A 103 -9.62 -0.98 -6.41
C GLY A 103 -10.01 -1.49 -5.02
N ASN A 104 -11.15 -2.16 -4.87
CA ASN A 104 -11.60 -2.73 -3.59
C ASN A 104 -11.26 -4.21 -3.43
N THR A 105 -10.64 -4.83 -4.43
CA THR A 105 -10.02 -6.16 -4.32
C THR A 105 -8.61 -6.10 -4.88
N ILE A 106 -7.63 -6.55 -4.10
CA ILE A 106 -6.23 -6.60 -4.51
C ILE A 106 -5.69 -8.00 -4.23
N ARG A 107 -5.14 -8.64 -5.26
CA ARG A 107 -4.55 -9.96 -5.20
C ARG A 107 -3.05 -9.88 -5.41
N PHE A 108 -2.29 -10.38 -4.45
CA PHE A 108 -0.83 -10.44 -4.44
C PHE A 108 -0.41 -11.89 -4.69
N ALA A 109 0.39 -12.14 -5.70
CA ALA A 109 0.84 -13.48 -6.07
C ALA A 109 2.36 -13.50 -6.28
N ASP A 110 3.02 -14.56 -5.81
CA ASP A 110 4.45 -14.80 -6.01
C ASP A 110 4.73 -16.26 -6.39
N GLN A 111 5.95 -16.53 -6.82
CA GLN A 111 6.47 -17.88 -7.09
C GLN A 111 7.52 -18.31 -6.05
N GLY A 112 7.39 -17.82 -4.81
CA GLY A 112 8.31 -18.11 -3.71
C GLY A 112 8.13 -19.49 -3.07
N PRO A 113 8.60 -19.68 -1.83
CA PRO A 113 8.46 -20.95 -1.11
C PRO A 113 7.02 -21.23 -0.62
N GLY A 114 6.12 -20.24 -0.76
CA GLY A 114 4.75 -20.29 -0.22
C GLY A 114 4.67 -20.01 1.27
N ILE A 115 3.46 -20.08 1.82
CA ILE A 115 3.18 -19.87 3.25
C ILE A 115 2.82 -21.22 3.88
N PRO A 116 3.72 -21.84 4.67
CA PRO A 116 3.52 -23.20 5.17
C PRO A 116 2.40 -23.28 6.24
N TYR A 117 2.37 -22.33 7.18
CA TYR A 117 1.38 -22.28 8.26
C TYR A 117 0.43 -21.10 8.08
N LYS A 118 -0.46 -21.16 7.08
CA LYS A 118 -1.36 -20.06 6.66
C LYS A 118 -2.23 -19.51 7.79
N ASP A 119 -2.76 -20.39 8.64
CA ASP A 119 -3.59 -19.98 9.78
C ASP A 119 -2.75 -19.31 10.87
N GLN A 120 -1.53 -19.81 11.11
CA GLN A 120 -0.63 -19.24 12.12
C GLN A 120 -0.05 -17.90 11.66
N ALA A 121 0.15 -17.71 10.35
CA ALA A 121 0.62 -16.46 9.77
C ALA A 121 -0.31 -15.27 10.07
N GLN A 122 -1.58 -15.54 10.38
CA GLN A 122 -2.57 -14.54 10.78
C GLN A 122 -2.66 -14.32 12.29
N ILE A 123 -1.91 -15.09 13.10
CA ILE A 123 -1.87 -14.97 14.57
C ILE A 123 -0.80 -13.95 14.98
N PRO A 124 -1.11 -13.00 15.88
CA PRO A 124 -0.13 -12.05 16.40
C PRO A 124 1.14 -12.70 16.95
N GLY A 125 2.30 -12.19 16.55
CA GLY A 125 3.60 -12.62 17.06
C GLY A 125 4.21 -13.84 16.35
N PHE A 126 3.48 -14.47 15.43
CA PHE A 126 4.06 -15.47 14.52
C PHE A 126 4.87 -14.76 13.43
N THR A 127 6.12 -15.17 13.22
CA THR A 127 6.96 -14.61 12.16
C THR A 127 7.87 -15.66 11.53
N SER A 128 7.96 -15.64 10.20
CA SER A 128 8.90 -16.41 9.39
C SER A 128 10.09 -15.56 8.92
N ALA A 129 10.21 -14.30 9.38
CA ALA A 129 11.25 -13.39 8.93
C ALA A 129 12.59 -13.68 9.60
N VAL A 130 13.63 -13.83 8.78
CA VAL A 130 15.02 -13.99 9.22
C VAL A 130 15.67 -12.63 9.49
N GLU A 131 16.76 -12.61 10.25
CA GLU A 131 17.46 -11.37 10.67
C GLU A 131 17.78 -10.39 9.52
N PRO A 132 18.25 -10.83 8.33
CA PRO A 132 18.48 -9.92 7.21
C PRO A 132 17.20 -9.19 6.74
N MET A 133 16.04 -9.86 6.73
CA MET A 133 14.77 -9.28 6.25
C MET A 133 14.30 -8.12 7.15
N LYS A 134 14.53 -8.22 8.47
CA LYS A 134 14.06 -7.26 9.48
C LYS A 134 14.58 -5.83 9.28
N HIS A 135 15.63 -5.65 8.49
CA HIS A 135 16.15 -4.33 8.12
C HIS A 135 15.25 -3.60 7.11
N TYR A 136 14.39 -4.34 6.39
CA TYR A 136 13.59 -3.83 5.28
C TYR A 136 12.08 -3.90 5.52
N ILE A 137 11.64 -4.74 6.45
CA ILE A 137 10.23 -4.88 6.84
C ILE A 137 9.97 -4.27 8.22
N ARG A 138 8.78 -3.73 8.42
CA ARG A 138 8.37 -3.13 9.70
C ARG A 138 7.65 -4.17 10.55
N GLY A 139 7.82 -4.12 11.87
CA GLY A 139 7.01 -4.92 12.80
C GLY A 139 6.95 -6.41 12.47
N VAL A 140 7.95 -7.18 12.90
CA VAL A 140 8.00 -8.60 12.56
C VAL A 140 6.84 -9.38 13.19
N GLY A 141 6.04 -10.06 12.35
CA GLY A 141 4.93 -10.90 12.80
C GLY A 141 3.66 -10.15 13.20
N SER A 142 3.51 -8.89 12.81
CA SER A 142 2.29 -8.12 13.00
C SER A 142 1.50 -7.82 11.72
N GLY A 143 2.12 -7.91 10.54
CA GLY A 143 1.52 -7.43 9.30
C GLY A 143 0.18 -8.08 8.93
N LEU A 144 0.16 -9.39 8.67
CA LEU A 144 -1.07 -10.11 8.36
C LEU A 144 -2.14 -10.04 9.48
N PRO A 145 -1.78 -10.14 10.78
CA PRO A 145 -2.74 -9.86 11.86
C PRO A 145 -3.40 -8.48 11.80
N ILE A 146 -2.62 -7.41 11.55
CA ILE A 146 -3.14 -6.04 11.43
C ILE A 146 -4.07 -5.93 10.22
N VAL A 147 -3.69 -6.53 9.09
CA VAL A 147 -4.51 -6.56 7.88
C VAL A 147 -5.83 -7.28 8.14
N LYS A 148 -5.78 -8.44 8.80
CA LYS A 148 -6.97 -9.21 9.17
C LYS A 148 -7.89 -8.41 10.10
N GLU A 149 -7.36 -7.80 11.15
CA GLU A 149 -8.14 -6.99 12.09
C GLU A 149 -8.84 -5.82 11.38
N TYR A 150 -8.13 -5.12 10.49
CA TYR A 150 -8.73 -4.04 9.70
C TYR A 150 -9.87 -4.53 8.81
N LEU A 151 -9.66 -5.63 8.09
CA LEU A 151 -10.65 -6.19 7.16
C LEU A 151 -11.85 -6.74 7.93
N ASP A 152 -11.66 -7.41 9.07
CA ASP A 152 -12.74 -7.89 9.93
C ASP A 152 -13.63 -6.73 10.39
N PHE A 153 -13.04 -5.60 10.81
CA PHE A 153 -13.79 -4.40 11.20
C PHE A 153 -14.51 -3.73 10.03
N SER A 154 -13.91 -3.77 8.84
CA SER A 154 -14.42 -3.13 7.63
C SER A 154 -15.38 -4.03 6.84
N HIS A 155 -15.75 -5.19 7.38
CA HIS A 155 -16.53 -6.23 6.70
C HIS A 155 -15.91 -6.70 5.36
N GLY A 156 -14.59 -6.62 5.28
CA GLY A 156 -13.79 -7.17 4.20
C GLY A 156 -13.36 -8.62 4.47
N THR A 157 -12.52 -9.14 3.57
CA THR A 157 -11.99 -10.49 3.63
C THR A 157 -10.52 -10.51 3.27
N ILE A 158 -9.76 -11.40 3.91
CA ILE A 158 -8.43 -11.80 3.49
C ILE A 158 -8.42 -13.31 3.25
N THR A 159 -7.91 -13.75 2.10
CA THR A 159 -7.66 -15.16 1.79
C THR A 159 -6.19 -15.37 1.50
N ILE A 160 -5.68 -16.53 1.90
CA ILE A 160 -4.30 -16.96 1.64
C ILE A 160 -4.38 -18.36 1.04
N GLU A 161 -3.90 -18.48 -0.19
CA GLU A 161 -3.95 -19.70 -1.00
C GLU A 161 -2.54 -20.05 -1.50
N ASP A 162 -2.33 -21.30 -1.89
CA ASP A 162 -1.09 -21.69 -2.57
C ASP A 162 -1.17 -21.30 -4.05
N ASN A 163 -0.08 -20.79 -4.60
CA ASN A 163 -0.01 -20.51 -6.02
C ASN A 163 0.23 -21.81 -6.81
N LEU A 164 -0.38 -21.93 -8.00
CA LEU A 164 -0.25 -23.13 -8.85
C LEU A 164 1.22 -23.30 -9.28
N GLY A 165 1.90 -24.28 -8.67
CA GLY A 165 3.35 -24.48 -8.81
C GLY A 165 4.03 -24.30 -7.45
N THR A 166 4.54 -23.09 -7.20
CA THR A 166 5.17 -22.70 -5.93
C THR A 166 4.73 -21.28 -5.57
N GLY A 167 4.75 -20.92 -4.28
CA GLY A 167 4.45 -19.55 -3.83
C GLY A 167 3.08 -19.39 -3.18
N ALA A 168 2.69 -18.15 -2.94
CA ALA A 168 1.43 -17.82 -2.27
C ALA A 168 0.60 -16.84 -3.09
N VAL A 169 -0.71 -16.89 -2.87
CA VAL A 169 -1.67 -15.89 -3.33
C VAL A 169 -2.38 -15.33 -2.12
N VAL A 170 -2.23 -14.03 -1.87
CA VAL A 170 -2.94 -13.31 -0.82
C VAL A 170 -3.94 -12.37 -1.47
N THR A 171 -5.22 -12.56 -1.20
CA THR A 171 -6.28 -11.68 -1.70
C THR A 171 -6.88 -10.90 -0.55
N ILE A 172 -6.94 -9.57 -0.68
CA ILE A 172 -7.66 -8.68 0.24
C ILE A 172 -8.83 -8.04 -0.50
N SER A 173 -10.00 -7.98 0.13
CA SER A 173 -11.19 -7.37 -0.46
C SER A 173 -12.03 -6.63 0.57
N LEU A 174 -12.55 -5.45 0.21
CA LEU A 174 -13.55 -4.70 0.98
C LEU A 174 -14.97 -4.85 0.39
N ARG A 175 -15.17 -5.78 -0.55
CA ARG A 175 -16.51 -6.07 -1.05
C ARG A 175 -17.32 -6.82 -0.02
N ALA A 176 -18.49 -6.27 0.31
CA ALA A 176 -19.45 -6.94 1.18
C ALA A 176 -20.01 -8.18 0.47
N GLY A 177 -19.58 -9.37 0.91
CA GLY A 177 -20.33 -10.60 0.72
C GLY A 177 -20.34 -11.24 -0.67
N GLU A 178 -19.20 -11.34 -1.35
CA GLU A 178 -19.01 -12.32 -2.44
C GLU A 178 -17.71 -13.09 -2.26
N ALA A 179 -17.63 -13.89 -1.20
CA ALA A 179 -16.56 -14.87 -1.03
C ALA A 179 -16.72 -16.13 -1.91
N THR A 180 -17.60 -16.13 -2.92
CA THR A 180 -18.03 -17.37 -3.61
C THR A 180 -18.36 -17.23 -5.11
N ASP A 181 -17.70 -16.36 -5.87
CA ASP A 181 -17.79 -16.44 -7.34
C ASP A 181 -16.44 -16.23 -8.05
N MET A 182 -15.39 -16.87 -7.53
CA MET A 182 -14.27 -17.24 -8.39
C MET A 182 -14.46 -18.71 -8.79
N PRO A 183 -14.73 -19.01 -10.07
CA PRO A 183 -14.77 -20.40 -10.51
C PRO A 183 -13.37 -21.02 -10.28
N PRO A 184 -13.29 -22.26 -9.80
CA PRO A 184 -12.03 -22.97 -9.71
C PRO A 184 -11.41 -22.99 -11.11
N VAL A 185 -10.11 -22.66 -11.19
CA VAL A 185 -9.35 -22.79 -12.43
C VAL A 185 -9.39 -24.27 -12.82
N ASP A 186 -10.21 -24.60 -13.81
CA ASP A 186 -10.46 -25.97 -14.23
C ASP A 186 -9.17 -26.56 -14.82
N GLN A 187 -8.51 -27.44 -14.04
CA GLN A 187 -7.23 -28.07 -14.35
C GLN A 187 -7.36 -29.21 -15.40
N SER A 188 -8.34 -29.16 -16.30
CA SER A 188 -8.66 -30.30 -17.17
C SER A 188 -8.69 -30.03 -18.68
N SER A 189 -8.16 -28.89 -19.15
CA SER A 189 -8.08 -28.57 -20.59
C SER A 189 -6.65 -28.41 -21.10
N ALA A 190 -5.76 -29.37 -20.80
CA ALA A 190 -4.42 -29.43 -21.40
C ALA A 190 -3.96 -30.85 -21.71
N LEU A 191 -4.85 -31.75 -22.15
CA LEU A 191 -4.45 -33.05 -22.67
C LEU A 191 -5.39 -33.49 -23.78
N HIS A 192 -5.06 -33.25 -25.04
CA HIS A 192 -5.34 -34.17 -26.16
C HIS A 192 -4.48 -33.80 -27.39
N PRO A 193 -3.59 -34.70 -27.86
CA PRO A 193 -2.88 -34.54 -29.12
C PRO A 193 -3.75 -35.05 -30.28
N ALA A 194 -4.10 -34.17 -31.23
CA ALA A 194 -4.81 -34.58 -32.43
C ALA A 194 -3.81 -35.12 -33.47
N SER A 195 -3.78 -36.44 -33.61
CA SER A 195 -3.25 -37.13 -34.78
C SER A 195 -4.28 -37.05 -35.91
N ALA A 196 -3.87 -36.61 -37.10
CA ALA A 196 -4.71 -36.56 -38.29
C ALA A 196 -4.04 -37.28 -39.46
N GLN A 197 -4.73 -38.29 -39.97
CA GLN A 197 -4.51 -38.87 -41.30
C GLN A 197 -5.88 -39.21 -41.95
N PRO A 198 -5.95 -39.34 -43.29
CA PRO A 198 -6.90 -38.59 -44.12
C PRO A 198 -7.99 -39.46 -44.74
N SER A 199 -9.04 -38.84 -45.30
CA SER A 199 -9.86 -39.43 -46.37
C SER A 199 -10.60 -38.38 -47.19
N ALA A 200 -10.65 -38.65 -48.50
CA ALA A 200 -11.04 -37.81 -49.61
C ALA A 200 -12.54 -37.84 -49.96
N MET A 201 -13.04 -36.82 -50.67
CA MET A 201 -13.73 -36.97 -51.98
C MET A 201 -14.15 -35.61 -52.57
N GLU A 202 -13.76 -35.37 -53.83
CA GLU A 202 -14.22 -34.28 -54.72
C GLU A 202 -15.62 -34.56 -55.32
N PRO A 203 -16.19 -33.60 -56.09
CA PRO A 203 -16.07 -33.71 -57.56
C PRO A 203 -15.85 -32.38 -58.36
N ALA A 204 -14.87 -32.40 -59.29
CA ALA A 204 -14.90 -32.10 -60.76
C ALA A 204 -15.80 -30.97 -61.34
N TYR A 205 -15.49 -30.11 -62.34
CA TYR A 205 -14.42 -29.76 -63.34
C TYR A 205 -14.88 -28.43 -64.05
N PRO A 206 -14.18 -27.73 -65.01
CA PRO A 206 -13.03 -28.14 -65.83
C PRO A 206 -11.86 -27.12 -66.03
N MET A 207 -10.74 -27.70 -66.46
CA MET A 207 -9.49 -27.12 -66.99
C MET A 207 -9.67 -26.05 -68.09
N HIS A 208 -8.74 -25.09 -68.16
CA HIS A 208 -7.96 -24.70 -69.38
C HIS A 208 -6.66 -23.93 -68.99
N GLU A 209 -5.55 -24.43 -69.53
CA GLU A 209 -4.27 -23.81 -69.98
C GLU A 209 -3.52 -22.72 -69.17
N ALA A 210 -2.23 -22.99 -68.93
CA ALA A 210 -1.13 -22.03 -68.77
C ALA A 210 -0.38 -21.91 -70.13
N PRO A 211 0.52 -20.92 -70.40
CA PRO A 211 1.28 -20.08 -69.45
C PRO A 211 1.50 -18.60 -69.85
N GLN A 212 1.92 -17.73 -68.90
CA GLN A 212 3.11 -16.85 -69.03
C GLN A 212 3.22 -15.80 -67.91
N GLN A 213 4.47 -15.46 -67.61
CA GLN A 213 4.98 -14.51 -66.64
C GLN A 213 4.50 -13.08 -66.90
N LEU A 214 4.21 -12.31 -65.83
CA LEU A 214 4.41 -10.86 -65.82
C LEU A 214 4.71 -10.37 -64.39
N GLN A 215 5.82 -9.65 -64.34
CA GLN A 215 6.55 -9.12 -63.21
C GLN A 215 5.79 -7.93 -62.59
N GLN A 216 5.61 -7.89 -61.27
CA GLN A 216 5.01 -6.74 -60.58
C GLN A 216 6.06 -5.97 -59.79
N GLN A 217 6.11 -4.67 -60.09
CA GLN A 217 7.11 -3.69 -59.68
C GLN A 217 6.87 -3.20 -58.25
N ILE A 218 7.98 -3.08 -57.52
CA ILE A 218 8.09 -2.39 -56.23
C ILE A 218 8.45 -0.92 -56.53
N PRO A 219 7.77 0.09 -55.96
CA PRO A 219 8.17 1.48 -56.11
C PRO A 219 9.41 1.82 -55.23
N PRO A 220 10.38 2.61 -55.73
CA PRO A 220 11.66 2.87 -55.06
C PRO A 220 11.58 3.98 -54.00
N GLN A 221 12.35 3.78 -52.91
CA GLN A 221 12.66 4.80 -51.90
C GLN A 221 13.77 5.74 -52.41
N GLN A 222 13.61 7.05 -52.17
CA GLN A 222 14.65 8.04 -52.40
C GLN A 222 15.55 8.24 -51.17
N PRO A 223 16.87 8.40 -51.33
CA PRO A 223 17.78 8.72 -50.24
C PRO A 223 17.90 10.24 -50.03
N MET A 224 17.67 10.73 -48.81
CA MET A 224 18.05 12.09 -48.44
C MET A 224 19.48 12.13 -47.88
N GLN A 225 20.24 13.09 -48.40
CA GLN A 225 21.66 13.30 -48.22
C GLN A 225 21.98 14.10 -46.95
N GLN A 226 23.13 13.78 -46.35
CA GLN A 226 23.79 14.58 -45.30
C GLN A 226 24.42 15.85 -45.88
N PRO A 227 24.47 16.98 -45.14
CA PRO A 227 25.39 18.07 -45.44
C PRO A 227 26.67 18.00 -44.60
N ALA A 228 27.79 18.27 -45.29
CA ALA A 228 29.15 18.29 -44.78
C ALA A 228 29.58 19.65 -44.18
N TYR A 229 30.63 19.57 -43.35
CA TYR A 229 31.36 20.63 -42.66
C TYR A 229 31.99 21.71 -43.57
N PRO A 230 32.37 22.85 -42.96
CA PRO A 230 33.74 23.36 -43.13
C PRO A 230 34.47 23.61 -41.81
N ALA A 231 35.80 23.69 -41.89
CA ALA A 231 36.76 23.48 -40.81
C ALA A 231 37.47 24.74 -40.27
N GLN A 232 37.88 24.62 -39.00
CA GLN A 232 39.17 25.02 -38.36
C GLN A 232 39.44 26.45 -37.83
N TYR A 233 40.26 26.45 -36.75
CA TYR A 233 40.88 27.50 -35.90
C TYR A 233 40.15 27.70 -34.55
N GLY A 234 40.75 27.66 -33.35
CA GLY A 234 42.07 27.31 -32.82
C GLY A 234 42.03 27.56 -31.29
N TYR A 235 42.82 26.81 -30.51
CA TYR A 235 43.25 27.01 -29.11
C TYR A 235 42.31 27.66 -28.07
N ALA A 236 41.93 26.90 -27.01
CA ALA A 236 42.34 27.10 -25.61
C ALA A 236 41.37 26.39 -24.63
N ASN A 237 41.93 25.58 -23.71
CA ASN A 237 41.22 25.01 -22.56
C ASN A 237 40.85 26.11 -21.54
N PRO A 238 39.73 25.94 -20.81
CA PRO A 238 39.71 26.26 -19.39
C PRO A 238 39.29 25.05 -18.51
N PRO A 239 39.65 25.07 -17.22
CA PRO A 239 39.77 23.88 -16.38
C PRO A 239 38.52 23.59 -15.52
N TYR A 240 38.48 22.34 -15.02
CA TYR A 240 37.60 21.84 -13.96
C TYR A 240 37.61 22.72 -12.70
N PRO A 241 36.49 22.85 -11.97
CA PRO A 241 36.52 23.25 -10.57
C PRO A 241 36.73 22.03 -9.67
N GLN A 242 37.80 22.06 -8.89
CA GLN A 242 38.07 21.19 -7.74
C GLN A 242 37.34 21.70 -6.49
N GLU A 243 36.92 20.74 -5.65
CA GLU A 243 36.51 20.94 -4.25
C GLU A 243 37.62 21.59 -3.41
N ALA A 244 37.22 22.48 -2.49
CA ALA A 244 38.06 22.95 -1.40
C ALA A 244 37.26 23.01 -0.09
N ALA A 245 37.87 22.44 0.95
CA ALA A 245 37.41 22.35 2.34
C ALA A 245 37.46 23.71 3.08
N PRO A 246 36.91 23.83 4.31
CA PRO A 246 36.37 25.08 4.85
C PRO A 246 37.41 25.95 5.58
N ALA A 247 37.27 27.26 5.44
CA ALA A 247 37.99 28.26 6.23
C ALA A 247 37.01 29.14 7.03
N ARG A 248 37.25 29.25 8.34
CA ARG A 248 36.58 30.16 9.27
C ARG A 248 36.96 31.62 9.01
N PRO A 249 36.04 32.57 9.20
CA PRO A 249 36.44 33.93 9.61
C PRO A 249 35.50 34.46 10.74
N PRO A 250 35.70 35.69 11.28
CA PRO A 250 35.90 35.88 12.72
C PRO A 250 34.73 36.61 13.40
N TYR A 251 34.84 36.75 14.73
CA TYR A 251 33.99 37.58 15.58
C TYR A 251 33.80 38.99 15.03
N GLY A 252 32.54 39.41 14.90
CA GLY A 252 32.10 40.78 14.65
C GLY A 252 30.68 40.98 15.16
N TYR A 253 30.53 41.81 16.18
CA TYR A 253 29.27 42.27 16.77
C TYR A 253 28.56 43.23 15.80
N GLU A 254 27.24 43.12 15.61
CA GLU A 254 26.31 44.22 15.25
C GLU A 254 24.83 43.76 15.34
N PRO A 255 23.83 44.68 15.45
CA PRO A 255 22.70 44.56 16.37
C PRO A 255 21.37 44.03 15.78
N GLU A 256 20.46 43.64 16.68
CA GLU A 256 19.11 43.11 16.42
C GLU A 256 18.19 44.01 15.56
N PRO A 257 17.40 43.44 14.63
CA PRO A 257 16.24 44.12 14.06
C PRO A 257 14.96 43.82 14.86
N GLN A 258 14.27 44.90 15.24
CA GLN A 258 12.95 44.91 15.87
C GLN A 258 11.87 44.32 14.95
N TYR A 259 11.06 43.41 15.51
CA TYR A 259 9.93 42.78 14.84
C TYR A 259 8.68 43.67 14.91
N ALA A 260 8.12 44.04 13.75
CA ALA A 260 6.83 44.71 13.64
C ALA A 260 5.74 43.68 13.24
N PRO A 261 4.56 43.65 13.91
CA PRO A 261 3.52 42.67 13.60
C PRO A 261 2.68 43.06 12.37
N PRO A 262 2.28 42.10 11.52
CA PRO A 262 1.40 42.37 10.37
C PRO A 262 -0.07 42.60 10.76
N ARG A 263 -0.71 43.47 9.99
CA ARG A 263 -2.10 43.90 10.15
C ARG A 263 -3.08 42.88 9.56
N TYR A 264 -4.17 42.62 10.28
CA TYR A 264 -5.30 41.82 9.83
C TYR A 264 -6.08 42.52 8.70
N ALA A 265 -6.32 41.79 7.61
CA ALA A 265 -7.26 42.16 6.57
C ALA A 265 -8.71 41.91 7.04
N GLN A 266 -9.56 42.91 6.86
CA GLN A 266 -10.99 42.90 7.15
C GLN A 266 -11.74 42.08 6.08
N ASN A 267 -12.67 41.23 6.50
CA ASN A 267 -13.67 40.62 5.64
C ASN A 267 -15.03 41.28 5.92
N PRO A 268 -15.71 41.87 4.91
CA PRO A 268 -17.03 42.47 5.09
C PRO A 268 -18.12 41.45 4.72
N TYR A 269 -19.15 41.31 5.55
CA TYR A 269 -20.57 41.34 5.19
C TYR A 269 -21.41 41.04 6.44
N ALA A 270 -22.31 41.98 6.74
CA ALA A 270 -23.24 41.94 7.84
C ALA A 270 -24.65 41.57 7.34
N ALA A 271 -25.46 41.17 8.32
CA ALA A 271 -26.92 41.29 8.42
C ALA A 271 -27.77 40.04 8.12
N GLY A 272 -28.55 39.63 9.14
CA GLY A 272 -29.76 38.82 8.99
C GLY A 272 -30.14 37.97 10.20
N ALA A 273 -30.78 38.57 11.21
CA ALA A 273 -31.78 37.89 12.06
C ALA A 273 -33.19 38.25 11.48
N PRO A 274 -34.33 37.55 11.76
CA PRO A 274 -34.71 36.98 13.07
C PRO A 274 -35.70 35.76 13.09
N TYR A 275 -36.09 35.39 14.32
CA TYR A 275 -37.43 34.93 14.80
C TYR A 275 -37.76 33.42 14.97
N TYR A 276 -38.16 33.06 16.20
CA TYR A 276 -38.86 31.84 16.63
C TYR A 276 -40.38 32.05 16.61
N PRO A 277 -41.20 31.00 16.44
CA PRO A 277 -42.10 30.65 17.55
C PRO A 277 -42.35 29.14 17.75
N GLN A 278 -42.80 28.83 18.97
CA GLN A 278 -43.10 27.51 19.53
C GLN A 278 -44.59 27.12 19.39
N HIS A 279 -44.85 25.80 19.49
CA HIS A 279 -46.10 25.07 19.84
C HIS A 279 -47.02 24.52 18.73
N GLY A 280 -47.30 23.21 18.82
CA GLY A 280 -48.56 22.59 18.40
C GLY A 280 -48.47 21.18 17.79
N ALA A 281 -48.70 20.14 18.58
CA ALA A 281 -49.22 18.82 18.15
C ALA A 281 -50.71 18.76 18.55
N PRO A 282 -51.62 17.94 17.96
CA PRO A 282 -51.39 16.55 17.52
C PRO A 282 -52.13 16.01 16.25
N ALA A 283 -51.63 14.84 15.79
CA ALA A 283 -52.28 13.66 15.19
C ALA A 283 -53.26 13.77 14.00
N HIS A 284 -52.89 13.14 12.86
CA HIS A 284 -53.46 11.86 12.38
C HIS A 284 -52.74 11.31 11.11
N ARG A 285 -52.08 10.15 11.27
CA ARG A 285 -52.06 8.94 10.42
C ARG A 285 -52.11 9.07 8.88
N ALA A 286 -51.01 8.68 8.21
CA ALA A 286 -51.02 7.77 7.06
C ALA A 286 -49.61 7.20 6.79
N GLN A 287 -49.58 5.95 6.34
CA GLN A 287 -48.41 5.10 6.11
C GLN A 287 -47.49 5.62 4.99
N GLY A 288 -46.18 5.56 5.22
CA GLY A 288 -45.13 5.76 4.21
C GLY A 288 -43.79 5.40 4.85
N MET A 289 -43.23 4.27 4.43
CA MET A 289 -42.03 3.67 5.00
C MET A 289 -40.81 4.20 4.22
N ASP A 290 -40.35 5.41 4.55
CA ASP A 290 -39.10 5.95 4.03
C ASP A 290 -37.99 5.76 5.07
N MET A 291 -37.23 4.69 4.93
CA MET A 291 -35.92 4.58 5.59
C MET A 291 -34.95 5.50 4.84
N GLN A 292 -34.86 6.76 5.27
CA GLN A 292 -33.63 7.53 5.12
C GLN A 292 -32.57 6.84 5.97
N ALA A 293 -31.76 6.00 5.32
CA ALA A 293 -30.52 5.48 5.88
C ALA A 293 -29.60 6.67 6.15
N GLN A 294 -29.63 7.14 7.40
CA GLN A 294 -28.58 7.95 7.99
C GLN A 294 -27.29 7.14 7.84
N HIS A 295 -26.48 7.50 6.84
CA HIS A 295 -25.08 7.13 6.80
C HIS A 295 -24.43 7.83 7.99
N ALA A 296 -24.44 7.18 9.15
CA ALA A 296 -23.53 7.48 10.21
C ALA A 296 -22.13 7.15 9.68
N MET A 297 -21.48 8.14 9.10
CA MET A 297 -20.05 8.10 8.79
C MET A 297 -19.35 7.77 10.11
N ALA A 298 -18.94 6.51 10.29
CA ALA A 298 -18.07 6.16 11.40
C ALA A 298 -16.82 7.06 11.28
N PRO A 299 -16.46 7.84 12.32
CA PRO A 299 -15.32 8.72 12.24
C PRO A 299 -14.08 7.86 11.93
N LEU A 300 -13.32 8.26 10.91
CA LEU A 300 -12.03 7.68 10.55
C LEU A 300 -11.08 7.82 11.74
N ILE A 301 -11.06 6.83 12.63
CA ILE A 301 -10.13 6.81 13.76
C ILE A 301 -8.73 6.62 13.17
N PRO A 302 -7.79 7.56 13.34
CA PRO A 302 -6.41 7.36 12.91
C PRO A 302 -5.81 6.14 13.63
N PRO A 303 -4.85 5.41 13.04
CA PRO A 303 -4.25 4.26 13.70
C PRO A 303 -3.46 4.72 14.93
N LEU A 304 -4.06 4.55 16.10
CA LEU A 304 -3.47 4.91 17.39
C LEU A 304 -2.67 3.75 17.97
N SER A 305 -1.48 4.05 18.47
CA SER A 305 -0.73 3.12 19.31
C SER A 305 -1.49 2.84 20.62
N GLN A 306 -1.20 1.71 21.28
CA GLN A 306 -1.85 1.37 22.56
C GLN A 306 -1.74 2.51 23.57
N ARG A 307 -0.58 3.17 23.64
CA ARG A 307 -0.35 4.28 24.57
C ARG A 307 -1.23 5.50 24.28
N GLU A 308 -1.47 5.79 23.01
CA GLU A 308 -2.35 6.90 22.60
C GLU A 308 -3.81 6.55 22.89
N ARG A 309 -4.21 5.30 22.68
CA ARG A 309 -5.52 4.78 23.07
C ARG A 309 -5.73 4.85 24.58
N ASP A 310 -4.72 4.53 25.37
CA ASP A 310 -4.80 4.59 26.85
C ASP A 310 -4.92 6.04 27.35
N PHE A 311 -4.37 7.02 26.60
CA PHE A 311 -4.37 8.43 27.01
C PHE A 311 -5.70 9.14 26.72
N LEU A 312 -6.36 8.83 25.61
CA LEU A 312 -7.57 9.55 25.17
C LEU A 312 -8.73 9.52 26.18
N PRO A 313 -9.09 8.36 26.78
CA PRO A 313 -10.16 8.30 27.79
C PRO A 313 -9.88 9.16 29.03
N ILE A 314 -8.60 9.41 29.36
CA ILE A 314 -8.22 10.21 30.54
C ILE A 314 -8.62 11.68 30.35
N PHE A 315 -8.62 12.19 29.11
CA PHE A 315 -9.11 13.54 28.82
C PHE A 315 -10.63 13.67 28.97
N LEU A 316 -11.40 12.57 28.84
CA LEU A 316 -12.84 12.58 29.09
C LEU A 316 -13.15 12.78 30.58
N SER A 317 -12.35 12.21 31.47
CA SER A 317 -12.56 12.29 32.92
C SER A 317 -11.95 13.54 33.56
N GLU A 318 -10.74 13.93 33.14
CA GLU A 318 -9.97 14.99 33.81
C GLU A 318 -9.99 16.34 33.05
N GLY A 319 -10.44 16.35 31.79
CA GLY A 319 -10.45 17.55 30.95
C GLY A 319 -9.04 17.97 30.51
N ALA A 320 -8.65 19.22 30.80
CA ALA A 320 -7.41 19.81 30.29
C ALA A 320 -6.15 19.28 31.02
N LEU A 321 -5.31 18.53 30.31
CA LEU A 321 -4.12 17.86 30.87
C LEU A 321 -2.81 18.32 30.23
N GLY A 322 -1.78 18.54 31.05
CA GLY A 322 -0.40 18.73 30.61
C GLY A 322 0.40 17.42 30.58
N VAL A 323 1.64 17.48 30.05
CA VAL A 323 2.56 16.33 30.03
C VAL A 323 2.83 15.80 31.45
N THR A 324 3.06 16.70 32.40
CA THR A 324 3.32 16.35 33.80
C THR A 324 2.12 15.69 34.48
N ASP A 325 0.92 16.18 34.18
CA ASP A 325 -0.34 15.66 34.74
C ASP A 325 -0.55 14.22 34.27
N LEU A 326 -0.45 14.00 32.96
CA LEU A 326 -0.68 12.70 32.35
C LEU A 326 0.42 11.67 32.71
N SER A 327 1.68 12.12 32.82
CA SER A 327 2.77 11.29 33.31
C SER A 327 2.54 10.81 34.75
N ARG A 328 2.00 11.69 35.62
CA ARG A 328 1.65 11.33 37.01
C ARG A 328 0.48 10.36 37.08
N LEU A 329 -0.54 10.55 36.25
CA LEU A 329 -1.75 9.71 36.23
C LEU A 329 -1.47 8.30 35.70
N THR A 330 -0.60 8.18 34.70
CA THR A 330 -0.36 6.92 33.98
C THR A 330 0.92 6.19 34.39
N GLY A 331 1.82 6.87 35.12
CA GLY A 331 3.16 6.35 35.43
C GLY A 331 4.11 6.32 34.22
N VAL A 332 3.69 6.81 33.05
CA VAL A 332 4.51 6.86 31.84
C VAL A 332 5.56 7.98 31.96
N PRO A 333 6.83 7.76 31.55
CA PRO A 333 7.87 8.79 31.60
C PRO A 333 7.50 10.04 30.79
N GLN A 334 7.81 11.23 31.31
CA GLN A 334 7.45 12.51 30.69
C GLN A 334 7.89 12.64 29.22
N SER A 335 9.05 12.10 28.85
CA SER A 335 9.53 12.08 27.46
C SER A 335 8.62 11.25 26.54
N SER A 336 8.17 10.07 27.01
CA SER A 336 7.24 9.21 26.28
C SER A 336 5.84 9.81 26.22
N THR A 337 5.40 10.45 27.31
CA THR A 337 4.13 11.17 27.37
C THR A 337 4.12 12.35 26.39
N TYR A 338 5.23 13.10 26.30
CA TYR A 338 5.36 14.19 25.35
C TYR A 338 5.21 13.69 23.90
N VAL A 339 5.91 12.62 23.53
CA VAL A 339 5.85 12.05 22.17
C VAL A 339 4.43 11.61 21.81
N ALA A 340 3.75 10.89 22.71
CA ALA A 340 2.38 10.45 22.47
C ALA A 340 1.41 11.63 22.33
N LEU A 341 1.56 12.68 23.16
CA LEU A 341 0.74 13.88 23.06
C LEU A 341 1.01 14.68 21.78
N SER A 342 2.25 14.74 21.31
CA SER A 342 2.56 15.38 20.02
C SER A 342 1.90 14.64 18.86
N LYS A 343 1.90 13.30 18.88
CA LYS A 343 1.23 12.49 17.84
C LYS A 343 -0.29 12.64 17.87
N LEU A 344 -0.90 12.66 19.05
CA LEU A 344 -2.34 12.93 19.19
C LEU A 344 -2.72 14.33 18.69
N GLU A 345 -1.83 15.31 18.87
CA GLU A 345 -1.99 16.68 18.39
C GLU A 345 -1.85 16.76 16.86
N GLU A 346 -0.84 16.09 16.28
CA GLU A 346 -0.65 15.94 14.83
C GLU A 346 -1.83 15.21 14.16
N ALA A 347 -2.41 14.22 14.85
CA ALA A 347 -3.60 13.50 14.41
C ALA A 347 -4.91 14.30 14.56
N GLY A 348 -4.85 15.53 15.12
CA GLY A 348 -6.01 16.39 15.32
C GLY A 348 -7.00 15.88 16.37
N LEU A 349 -6.59 14.95 17.24
CA LEU A 349 -7.44 14.39 18.30
C LEU A 349 -7.40 15.22 19.59
N ILE A 350 -6.31 15.94 19.81
CA ILE A 350 -6.19 16.89 20.92
C ILE A 350 -5.61 18.21 20.42
N GLU A 351 -5.95 19.30 21.10
CA GLU A 351 -5.43 20.63 20.78
C GLU A 351 -4.86 21.33 22.02
N LYS A 352 -3.87 22.20 21.81
CA LYS A 352 -3.25 22.99 22.88
C LYS A 352 -4.13 24.18 23.25
N THR A 353 -4.40 24.31 24.54
CA THR A 353 -5.00 25.49 25.15
C THR A 353 -3.96 26.58 25.41
N VAL A 354 -4.42 27.79 25.72
CA VAL A 354 -3.58 28.96 26.08
C VAL A 354 -2.61 28.66 27.25
N GLY A 355 -2.90 27.66 28.08
CA GLY A 355 -2.07 27.23 29.22
C GLY A 355 -1.11 26.07 28.95
N GLN A 356 -0.79 25.72 27.70
CA GLN A 356 0.04 24.55 27.31
C GLN A 356 -0.52 23.18 27.75
N LYS A 357 -1.74 23.15 28.28
CA LYS A 357 -2.53 21.94 28.50
C LYS A 357 -3.26 21.56 27.23
N ARG A 358 -3.61 20.29 27.08
CA ARG A 358 -4.33 19.77 25.91
C ARG A 358 -5.74 19.36 26.29
N ILE A 359 -6.67 19.52 25.35
CA ILE A 359 -8.07 19.10 25.44
C ILE A 359 -8.43 18.27 24.21
N LEU A 360 -9.49 17.45 24.30
CA LEU A 360 -10.01 16.73 23.14
C LEU A 360 -10.64 17.71 22.15
N THR A 361 -10.37 17.48 20.86
CA THR A 361 -11.16 18.08 19.77
C THR A 361 -12.49 17.32 19.62
N ASP A 362 -13.41 17.80 18.78
CA ASP A 362 -14.66 17.07 18.49
C ASP A 362 -14.37 15.66 17.97
N LEU A 363 -13.38 15.53 17.07
CA LEU A 363 -12.91 14.23 16.58
C LEU A 363 -12.34 13.39 17.72
N GLY A 364 -11.45 13.97 18.54
CA GLY A 364 -10.88 13.31 19.70
C GLY A 364 -11.94 12.79 20.68
N TYR A 365 -12.99 13.56 20.91
CA TYR A 365 -14.10 13.19 21.78
C TYR A 365 -14.85 11.97 21.24
N HIS A 366 -15.14 11.94 19.93
CA HIS A 366 -15.76 10.77 19.31
C HIS A 366 -14.87 9.53 19.38
N VAL A 367 -13.56 9.68 19.09
CA VAL A 367 -12.61 8.58 19.19
C VAL A 367 -12.51 8.07 20.63
N ALA A 368 -12.33 8.95 21.60
CA ALA A 368 -12.19 8.59 23.01
C ALA A 368 -13.41 7.84 23.57
N ASN A 369 -14.63 8.14 23.08
CA ASN A 369 -15.85 7.42 23.47
C ASN A 369 -16.05 6.09 22.72
N SER A 370 -15.30 5.84 21.65
CA SER A 370 -15.37 4.61 20.86
C SER A 370 -14.33 3.56 21.27
N LEU A 371 -13.35 3.96 22.07
CA LEU A 371 -12.35 3.10 22.72
C LEU A 371 -12.92 2.54 24.02
#